data_AF-M2CJZ2-F1
#
_entry.id   AF-M2CJZ2-F1
#
_cell.length_a   1.000
_cell.length_b   1.000
_cell.length_c   1.000
_cell.angle_alpha   90.00
_cell.angle_beta   90.00
_cell.angle_gamma   90.00
#
_symmetry.space_group_name_H-M   'P 1'
#
loop_
_entity.id
_entity.type
_entity.pdbx_description
1 polymer ?
#
loop_
_entity_poly.entity_id
_entity_poly.type
_entity_poly.pdbx_seq_one_letter_code
_entity_poly.pdbx_strand_id
1 'polypeptide(L)'
;MELKDFNIEMLKNPIIKDEFTEDGKLIYGVRIIENHVIRFYDGKITNFILEDESPDPAVEGPGFIEYRTDGVITRDDENRPARVSNGFKHREFWKDGVLIRSEDV
;
A
#
# COMPACT_ATOMS: atom_id res chain seq x y z
N MET A 1 -1.30 -20.01 5.39
CA MET A 1 -1.21 -18.80 6.24
C MET A 1 -2.17 -17.80 5.65
N GLU A 2 -3.44 -17.98 5.98
CA GLU A 2 -4.51 -17.10 5.51
C GLU A 2 -4.67 -15.96 6.51
N LEU A 3 -5.16 -14.83 6.02
CA LEU A 3 -5.57 -13.72 6.84
C LEU A 3 -7.05 -13.90 7.14
N LYS A 4 -7.42 -13.96 8.41
CA LYS A 4 -8.80 -13.59 8.75
C LYS A 4 -8.88 -12.09 8.58
N ASP A 5 -9.90 -11.65 7.84
CA ASP A 5 -10.35 -10.26 7.74
C ASP A 5 -9.64 -9.34 6.72
N PHE A 6 -8.50 -9.71 6.13
CA PHE A 6 -7.87 -8.87 5.10
C PHE A 6 -8.52 -9.01 3.72
N ASN A 7 -9.05 -7.91 3.19
CA ASN A 7 -9.58 -7.81 1.82
C ASN A 7 -9.16 -6.50 1.15
N ILE A 8 -9.40 -6.37 -0.17
CA ILE A 8 -8.95 -5.20 -0.93
C ILE A 8 -9.62 -3.89 -0.50
N GLU A 9 -10.84 -3.96 0.05
CA GLU A 9 -11.57 -2.77 0.51
C GLU A 9 -10.87 -2.08 1.69
N MET A 10 -10.10 -2.82 2.50
CA MET A 10 -9.29 -2.24 3.58
C MET A 10 -8.26 -1.24 3.06
N LEU A 11 -7.81 -1.36 1.80
CA LEU A 11 -6.87 -0.41 1.20
C LEU A 11 -7.44 1.02 1.12
N LYS A 12 -8.77 1.18 1.18
CA LYS A 12 -9.39 2.51 1.28
C LYS A 12 -8.99 3.25 2.55
N ASN A 13 -8.53 2.56 3.58
CA ASN A 13 -8.03 3.16 4.80
C ASN A 13 -6.60 3.71 4.61
N PRO A 14 -6.38 5.03 4.80
CA PRO A 14 -5.05 5.62 4.70
C PRO A 14 -4.09 5.17 5.80
N ILE A 15 -4.59 4.58 6.89
CA ILE A 15 -3.79 4.14 8.04
C ILE A 15 -4.22 2.74 8.47
N ILE A 16 -3.37 1.76 8.19
CA ILE A 16 -3.49 0.39 8.68
C ILE A 16 -2.31 0.15 9.63
N LYS A 17 -2.53 -0.35 10.84
CA LYS A 17 -1.45 -0.47 11.84
C LYS A 17 -0.75 -1.81 11.74
N ASP A 18 -1.36 -2.86 12.28
CA ASP A 18 -0.72 -4.16 12.41
C ASP A 18 -1.69 -5.26 11.96
N GLU A 19 -1.21 -6.11 11.06
CA GLU A 19 -1.93 -7.23 10.48
C GLU A 19 -1.27 -8.54 10.92
N PHE A 20 -2.11 -9.52 11.25
CA PHE A 20 -1.69 -10.77 11.89
C PHE A 20 -2.16 -11.99 11.12
N THR A 21 -1.33 -13.03 11.12
CA THR A 21 -1.70 -14.37 10.68
C THR A 21 -2.75 -14.97 11.60
N GLU A 22 -3.43 -16.04 11.17
CA GLU A 22 -4.40 -16.76 12.01
C GLU A 22 -3.83 -17.28 13.34
N ASP A 23 -2.53 -17.56 13.41
CA ASP A 23 -1.84 -17.95 14.65
C ASP A 23 -1.35 -16.76 15.50
N GLY A 24 -1.76 -15.54 15.16
CA GLY A 24 -1.50 -14.33 15.94
C GLY A 24 -0.10 -13.74 15.77
N LYS A 25 0.62 -14.09 14.70
CA LYS A 25 1.96 -13.54 14.39
C LYS A 25 1.84 -12.39 13.41
N LEU A 26 2.73 -11.41 13.52
CA LEU A 26 2.82 -10.34 12.54
C LEU A 26 3.17 -10.91 11.16
N ILE A 27 2.50 -10.40 10.13
CA ILE A 27 2.71 -10.85 8.76
C ILE A 27 4.04 -10.30 8.25
N TYR A 28 4.75 -11.14 7.50
CA TYR A 28 5.99 -10.76 6.83
C TYR A 28 6.01 -11.32 5.40
N GLY A 29 6.47 -10.49 4.46
CA GLY A 29 6.68 -10.88 3.07
C GLY A 29 5.56 -10.42 2.14
N VAL A 30 5.26 -11.23 1.12
CA VAL A 30 4.32 -10.87 0.04
C VAL A 30 3.05 -11.73 0.09
N ARG A 31 1.92 -11.11 -0.22
CA ARG A 31 0.62 -11.78 -0.43
C ARG A 31 0.01 -11.37 -1.76
N ILE A 32 -0.77 -12.27 -2.33
CA ILE A 32 -1.55 -12.01 -3.54
C ILE A 32 -3.03 -12.18 -3.18
N ILE A 33 -3.81 -11.11 -3.34
CA ILE A 33 -5.25 -11.07 -3.03
C ILE A 33 -5.94 -10.38 -4.19
N GLU A 34 -6.90 -11.04 -4.83
CA GLU A 34 -7.66 -10.48 -5.96
C GLU A 34 -6.76 -9.83 -7.05
N ASN A 35 -5.68 -10.52 -7.44
CA ASN A 35 -4.66 -10.04 -8.39
C ASN A 35 -3.86 -8.81 -7.95
N HIS A 36 -3.93 -8.43 -6.67
CA HIS A 36 -3.05 -7.43 -6.08
C HIS A 36 -1.93 -8.10 -5.32
N VAL A 37 -0.71 -7.63 -5.56
CA VAL A 37 0.48 -7.95 -4.77
C VAL A 37 0.53 -6.96 -3.61
N ILE A 38 0.62 -7.47 -2.39
CA ILE A 38 0.62 -6.68 -1.15
C ILE A 38 1.84 -7.08 -0.32
N ARG A 39 2.63 -6.08 0.05
CA ARG A 39 3.90 -6.25 0.78
C ARG A 39 3.73 -5.90 2.24
N PHE A 40 4.21 -6.78 3.11
CA PHE A 40 4.14 -6.65 4.55
C PHE A 40 5.53 -6.71 5.17
N TYR A 41 5.78 -5.82 6.13
CA TYR A 41 6.94 -5.86 7.02
C TYR A 41 6.47 -5.59 8.46
N ASP A 42 6.81 -6.48 9.39
CA ASP A 42 6.40 -6.39 10.79
C ASP A 42 4.89 -6.17 10.97
N GLY A 43 4.08 -6.89 10.17
CA GLY A 43 2.62 -6.79 10.15
C GLY A 43 2.07 -5.55 9.45
N LYS A 44 2.90 -4.65 8.93
CA LYS A 44 2.44 -3.40 8.30
C LYS A 44 2.56 -3.49 6.79
N ILE A 45 1.57 -2.94 6.08
CA ILE A 45 1.67 -2.77 4.63
C ILE A 45 2.70 -1.67 4.36
N THR A 46 3.82 -2.01 3.73
CA THR A 46 4.91 -1.04 3.55
C THR A 46 5.64 -1.28 2.24
N ASN A 47 6.17 -0.19 1.67
CA ASN A 47 7.03 -0.24 0.49
C ASN A 47 8.30 -1.03 0.81
N PHE A 48 8.81 -1.78 -0.16
CA PHE A 48 10.19 -2.28 -0.05
C PHE A 48 11.14 -1.27 -0.68
N ILE A 49 12.27 -1.02 -0.04
CA ILE A 49 13.32 -0.16 -0.60
C ILE A 49 14.25 -1.05 -1.42
N LEU A 50 14.35 -0.76 -2.71
CA LEU A 50 15.22 -1.48 -3.64
C LEU A 50 16.68 -1.06 -3.46
N GLU A 51 17.60 -1.79 -4.10
CA GLU A 51 19.05 -1.51 -4.01
C GLU A 51 19.43 -0.11 -4.50
N ASP A 52 18.64 0.47 -5.41
CA ASP A 52 18.81 1.83 -5.93
C ASP A 52 18.10 2.90 -5.09
N GLU A 53 17.69 2.54 -3.87
CA GLU A 53 16.93 3.38 -2.93
C GLU A 53 15.53 3.77 -3.42
N SER A 54 15.08 3.23 -4.55
CA SER A 54 13.73 3.49 -5.03
C SER A 54 12.70 2.65 -4.25
N PRO A 55 11.51 3.21 -3.93
CA PRO A 55 10.46 2.44 -3.30
C PRO A 55 9.74 1.56 -4.34
N ASP A 56 9.69 0.27 -4.05
CA ASP A 56 8.77 -0.69 -4.68
C ASP A 56 7.39 -0.59 -4.01
N PRO A 57 6.27 -0.48 -4.76
CA PRO A 57 4.96 -0.17 -4.16
C PRO A 57 4.54 -1.16 -3.08
N ALA A 58 4.01 -0.65 -1.98
CA ALA A 58 3.41 -1.48 -0.94
C ALA A 58 2.24 -2.33 -1.47
N VAL A 59 1.51 -1.79 -2.45
CA VAL A 59 0.47 -2.52 -3.20
C VAL A 59 0.56 -2.23 -4.68
N GLU A 60 0.44 -3.25 -5.51
CA GLU A 60 0.32 -3.11 -6.96
C GLU A 60 -0.66 -4.14 -7.55
N GLY A 61 -1.36 -3.74 -8.60
CA GLY A 61 -2.31 -4.58 -9.30
C GLY A 61 -2.76 -3.94 -10.62
N PRO A 62 -3.69 -4.59 -11.36
CA PRO A 62 -4.19 -4.06 -12.61
C PRO A 62 -4.75 -2.64 -12.47
N GLY A 63 -4.06 -1.64 -13.04
CA GLY A 63 -4.53 -0.25 -12.98
C GLY A 63 -4.39 0.43 -11.62
N PHE A 64 -3.65 -0.18 -10.69
CA PHE A 64 -3.55 0.25 -9.30
C PHE A 64 -2.11 0.16 -8.78
N ILE A 65 -1.63 1.23 -8.18
CA ILE A 65 -0.36 1.29 -7.44
C ILE A 65 -0.60 2.12 -6.19
N GLU A 66 -0.07 1.67 -5.05
CA GLU A 66 -0.15 2.40 -3.80
C GLU A 66 1.14 2.25 -2.99
N TYR A 67 1.60 3.38 -2.45
CA TYR A 67 2.79 3.48 -1.63
C TYR A 67 2.40 3.70 -0.17
N ARG A 68 3.02 2.95 0.72
CA ARG A 68 2.84 3.10 2.16
C ARG A 68 4.16 3.00 2.92
N THR A 69 4.25 3.70 4.03
CA THR A 69 5.31 3.54 5.02
C THR A 69 4.65 3.20 6.35
N ASP A 70 5.00 2.05 6.92
CA ASP A 70 4.44 1.55 8.18
C ASP A 70 2.90 1.55 8.18
N GLY A 71 2.30 1.12 7.07
CA GLY A 71 0.86 1.00 6.90
C GLY A 71 0.12 2.32 6.64
N VAL A 72 0.85 3.44 6.60
CA VAL A 72 0.34 4.77 6.31
C VAL A 72 0.57 5.10 4.84
N ILE A 73 -0.48 5.47 4.11
CA ILE A 73 -0.35 5.97 2.73
C ILE A 73 0.45 7.29 2.74
N THR A 74 1.60 7.26 2.07
CA THR A 74 2.52 8.40 2.04
C THR A 74 3.53 8.21 0.90
N ARG A 75 4.07 9.33 0.41
CA ARG A 75 5.18 9.34 -0.52
C ARG A 75 5.99 10.62 -0.32
N ASP A 76 7.30 10.49 -0.17
CA ASP A 76 8.17 11.63 0.15
C ASP A 76 8.28 12.66 -1.00
N ASP A 77 8.05 12.22 -2.23
CA ASP A 77 8.05 13.10 -3.42
C ASP A 77 6.62 13.61 -3.69
N GLU A 78 6.36 14.87 -3.33
CA GLU A 78 5.06 15.56 -3.52
C GLU A 78 4.65 15.72 -5.00
N ASN A 79 5.57 15.49 -5.95
CA ASN A 79 5.28 15.48 -7.38
C ASN A 79 4.92 14.09 -7.91
N ARG A 80 5.02 13.04 -7.07
CA ARG A 80 4.64 11.68 -7.42
C ARG A 80 3.41 11.24 -6.62
N PRO A 81 2.42 10.60 -7.26
CA PRO A 81 1.24 10.14 -6.55
C PRO A 81 1.62 9.02 -5.57
N ALA A 82 1.05 9.06 -4.37
CA ALA A 82 1.14 7.97 -3.40
C ALA A 82 0.15 6.85 -3.73
N ARG A 83 -0.96 7.16 -4.43
CA ARG A 83 -1.86 6.17 -4.99
C ARG A 83 -2.24 6.55 -6.41
N VAL A 84 -2.28 5.54 -7.27
CA VAL A 84 -2.79 5.63 -8.62
C VAL A 84 -3.83 4.54 -8.78
N SER A 85 -5.01 4.89 -9.28
CA SER A 85 -6.15 3.97 -9.39
C SER A 85 -6.93 4.21 -10.68
N ASN A 86 -8.02 3.48 -10.88
CA ASN A 86 -8.91 3.61 -12.03
C ASN A 86 -8.18 3.48 -13.39
N GLY A 87 -7.34 2.44 -13.53
CA GLY A 87 -6.59 2.22 -14.77
C GLY A 87 -5.50 3.27 -15.00
N PHE A 88 -4.89 3.74 -13.92
CA PHE A 88 -3.90 4.82 -13.90
C PHE A 88 -4.40 6.23 -14.26
N LYS A 89 -5.71 6.42 -14.27
CA LYS A 89 -6.35 7.70 -14.59
C LYS A 89 -6.60 8.58 -13.37
N HIS A 90 -6.70 8.00 -12.18
CA HIS A 90 -6.88 8.77 -10.96
C HIS A 90 -5.60 8.74 -10.15
N ARG A 91 -5.14 9.91 -9.71
CA ARG A 91 -3.88 10.08 -8.97
C ARG A 91 -4.16 10.80 -7.67
N GLU A 92 -3.67 10.25 -6.58
CA GLU A 92 -3.80 10.83 -5.25
C GLU A 92 -2.41 11.05 -4.65
N PHE A 93 -2.19 12.24 -4.10
CA PHE A 93 -0.96 12.65 -3.46
C PHE A 93 -1.22 12.73 -1.95
N TRP A 94 -0.45 11.96 -1.18
CA TRP A 94 -0.65 11.80 0.25
C TRP A 94 0.65 12.06 1.01
N LYS A 95 0.50 12.64 2.20
CA LYS A 95 1.60 12.84 3.15
C LYS A 95 1.14 12.40 4.53
N ASP A 96 1.78 11.39 5.09
CA ASP A 96 1.51 10.86 6.43
C ASP A 96 0.02 10.55 6.67
N GLY A 97 -0.63 9.92 5.68
CA GLY A 97 -2.04 9.54 5.75
C GLY A 97 -3.02 10.68 5.49
N VAL A 98 -2.55 11.87 5.13
CA VAL A 98 -3.37 13.02 4.75
C VAL A 98 -3.35 13.21 3.24
N LEU A 99 -4.54 13.24 2.63
CA LEU A 99 -4.69 13.56 1.21
C LEU A 99 -4.37 15.03 0.98
N ILE A 100 -3.35 15.30 0.18
CA ILE A 100 -2.90 16.65 -0.18
C ILE A 100 -3.68 17.17 -1.39
N ARG A 101 -3.78 16.34 -2.43
CA ARG A 101 -4.53 16.64 -3.66
C ARG A 101 -4.82 15.37 -4.45
N SER A 102 -5.78 15.46 -5.35
CA SER A 102 -6.08 14.43 -6.34
C SER A 102 -6.30 15.04 -7.71
N GLU A 103 -6.00 14.29 -8.76
CA GLU A 103 -6.19 14.69 -10.15
C GLU A 103 -6.62 13.49 -11.01
N ASP A 104 -7.40 13.77 -12.05
CA ASP A 104 -7.70 12.83 -13.12
C ASP A 104 -6.85 13.16 -14.36
N VAL A 105 -6.35 12.14 -15.06
CA VAL A 105 -5.49 12.25 -16.26
C VAL A 105 -6.01 11.50 -17.48
#